data_AF-A0A821AJA4-F1
#
_entry.id   AF-A0A821AJA4-F1
#
_cell.length_a   1.000
_cell.length_b   1.000
_cell.length_c   1.000
_cell.angle_alpha   90.00
_cell.angle_beta   90.00
_cell.angle_gamma   90.00
#
_symmetry.space_group_name_H-M   'P 1'
#
loop_
_entity.id
_entity.type
_entity.pdbx_description
1 polymer ?
#
loop_
_entity_poly.entity_id
_entity_poly.type
_entity_poly.pdbx_seq_one_letter_code
_entity_poly.pdbx_strand_id
1 'polypeptide(L)'
;MLQKHQREQICQSQYEQETSEQEYEFLKQQIAYYNLPSQSFESSTISHHPIIDSIQNLSAQEALMKQFKEVAIQSRITLFNIYLKSAEDQREEYKKKHEANIKKMDASQHALNQNEKLSSTFVELINERCNKISDRIQCIYKHKRETFQSKSN
;
A
#
# COMPACT_ATOMS: atom_id res chain seq x y z
N MET A 1 -50.95 28.21 34.11
CA MET A 1 -50.53 26.83 33.80
C MET A 1 -49.42 26.76 32.75
N LEU A 2 -49.47 27.52 31.63
CA LEU A 2 -48.42 27.48 30.59
C LEU A 2 -46.98 27.78 31.08
N GLN A 3 -46.80 28.71 32.01
CA GLN A 3 -45.45 29.10 32.49
C GLN A 3 -44.75 28.04 33.37
N LYS A 4 -45.51 27.15 34.01
CA LYS A 4 -44.94 26.08 34.83
C LYS A 4 -44.34 24.97 33.96
N HIS A 5 -45.04 24.63 32.88
CA HIS A 5 -44.61 23.60 31.93
C HIS A 5 -43.35 24.01 31.15
N GLN A 6 -43.24 25.28 30.75
CA GLN A 6 -42.01 25.80 30.12
C GLN A 6 -40.80 25.76 31.06
N ARG A 7 -40.99 26.04 32.35
CA ARG A 7 -39.90 25.94 33.34
C ARG A 7 -39.45 24.51 33.58
N GLU A 8 -40.38 23.56 33.62
CA GLU A 8 -40.07 22.13 33.78
C GLU A 8 -39.27 21.59 32.58
N GLN A 9 -39.61 21.98 31.35
CA GLN A 9 -38.88 21.59 30.14
C GLN A 9 -37.46 22.18 30.06
N ILE A 10 -37.30 23.46 30.43
CA ILE A 10 -35.97 24.09 30.46
C ILE A 10 -35.09 23.45 31.53
N CYS A 11 -35.65 23.13 32.69
CA CYS A 11 -34.94 22.47 33.77
C CYS A 11 -34.49 21.05 33.37
N GLN A 12 -35.37 20.27 32.73
CA GLN A 12 -35.01 18.94 32.19
C GLN A 12 -33.89 19.02 31.15
N SER A 13 -33.96 19.96 30.20
CA SER A 13 -32.92 20.14 29.19
C SER A 13 -31.57 20.56 29.79
N GLN A 14 -31.57 21.35 30.86
CA GLN A 14 -30.33 21.73 31.57
C GLN A 14 -29.73 20.54 32.32
N TYR A 15 -30.55 19.75 33.03
CA TYR A 15 -30.08 18.54 33.70
C TYR A 15 -29.53 17.49 32.72
N GLU A 16 -30.18 17.30 31.58
CA GLU A 16 -29.69 16.40 30.52
C GLU A 16 -28.34 16.85 29.97
N GLN A 17 -28.17 18.16 29.79
CA GLN A 17 -26.92 18.73 29.31
C GLN A 17 -25.79 18.61 30.34
N GLU A 18 -26.06 18.91 31.62
CA GLU A 18 -25.10 18.73 32.72
C GLU A 18 -24.70 17.25 32.90
N THR A 19 -25.66 16.33 32.77
CA THR A 19 -25.39 14.88 32.85
C THR A 19 -24.50 14.43 31.69
N SER A 20 -24.78 14.91 30.47
CA SER A 20 -23.98 14.59 29.29
C SER A 20 -22.55 15.15 29.37
N GLU A 21 -22.36 16.35 29.93
CA GLU A 21 -21.03 16.92 30.18
C GLU A 21 -20.24 16.11 31.22
N GLN A 22 -20.89 15.66 32.29
CA GLN A 22 -20.27 14.80 33.30
C GLN A 22 -19.87 13.43 32.73
N GLU A 23 -20.74 12.82 31.92
CA GLU A 23 -20.43 11.56 31.23
C GLU A 23 -19.25 11.71 30.27
N TYR A 24 -19.20 12.82 29.52
CA TYR A 24 -18.11 13.12 28.60
C TYR A 24 -16.76 13.31 29.31
N GLU A 25 -16.74 14.06 30.42
CA GLU A 25 -15.52 14.22 31.22
C GLU A 25 -15.08 12.93 31.90
N PHE A 26 -16.02 12.09 32.34
CA PHE A 26 -15.72 10.75 32.86
C PHE A 26 -15.08 9.86 31.79
N LEU A 27 -15.61 9.86 30.57
CA LEU A 27 -15.04 9.13 29.43
C LEU A 27 -13.63 9.63 29.06
N LYS A 28 -13.40 10.95 29.09
CA LYS A 28 -12.04 11.51 28.89
C LYS A 28 -11.06 11.01 29.96
N GLN A 29 -11.47 11.00 31.22
CA GLN A 29 -10.64 10.50 32.32
C GLN A 29 -10.33 9.00 32.16
N GLN A 30 -11.31 8.20 31.74
CA GLN A 30 -11.08 6.77 31.44
C GLN A 30 -10.07 6.57 30.30
N ILE A 31 -10.23 7.29 29.19
CA ILE A 31 -9.32 7.19 28.03
C ILE A 31 -7.90 7.61 28.43
N ALA A 32 -7.76 8.68 29.22
CA ALA A 32 -6.47 9.12 29.73
C ALA A 32 -5.82 8.07 30.65
N TYR A 33 -6.62 7.42 31.50
CA TYR A 33 -6.19 6.37 32.41
C TYR A 33 -5.68 5.12 31.67
N TYR A 34 -6.40 4.65 30.64
CA TYR A 34 -5.99 3.47 29.85
C TYR A 34 -4.82 3.70 28.89
N ASN A 35 -4.49 4.96 28.59
CA ASN A 35 -3.34 5.32 27.74
C ASN A 35 -2.05 5.58 28.53
N LEU A 36 -2.06 5.45 29.86
CA LEU A 36 -0.86 5.63 30.68
C LEU A 36 0.02 4.36 30.63
N PRO A 37 1.35 4.49 30.44
CA PRO A 37 2.25 3.34 30.23
C PRO A 37 2.40 2.37 31.41
N SER A 38 1.84 2.69 32.58
CA SER A 38 2.12 2.02 33.86
C SER A 38 0.98 1.16 34.39
N GLN A 39 -0.06 0.86 33.62
CA GLN A 39 -1.20 0.11 34.13
C GLN A 39 -1.20 -1.35 33.68
N SER A 40 -0.72 -2.20 34.58
CA SER A 40 -1.14 -3.60 34.60
C SER A 40 -2.59 -3.68 35.06
N PHE A 41 -3.38 -4.53 34.39
CA PHE A 41 -4.81 -4.76 34.65
C PHE A 41 -5.13 -5.08 36.12
N GLU A 42 -4.15 -5.57 36.87
CA GLU A 42 -4.26 -6.04 38.26
C GLU A 42 -4.33 -4.92 39.32
N SER A 43 -3.95 -3.68 38.97
CA SER A 43 -3.84 -2.56 39.94
C SER A 43 -4.97 -1.52 39.83
N SER A 44 -6.02 -1.81 39.07
CA SER A 44 -7.05 -0.84 38.74
C SER A 44 -8.06 -0.61 39.86
N THR A 45 -8.20 0.65 40.32
CA THR A 45 -9.27 1.08 41.23
C THR A 45 -10.67 1.06 40.58
N ILE A 46 -10.75 0.81 39.27
CA ILE A 46 -12.02 0.68 38.53
C ILE A 46 -12.77 -0.60 38.92
N SER A 47 -12.08 -1.65 39.41
CA SER A 47 -12.75 -2.88 39.84
C SER A 47 -13.65 -2.71 41.08
N HIS A 48 -13.59 -1.55 41.75
CA HIS A 48 -14.30 -1.28 43.01
C HIS A 48 -15.42 -0.24 42.90
N HIS A 49 -15.68 0.31 41.71
CA HIS A 49 -16.91 1.10 41.52
C HIS A 49 -18.07 0.14 41.26
N PRO A 50 -19.10 0.09 42.12
CA PRO A 50 -20.30 -0.65 41.79
C PRO A 50 -20.83 -0.08 40.48
N ILE A 51 -20.94 -0.95 39.48
CA ILE A 51 -21.73 -0.67 38.28
C ILE A 51 -23.06 -0.14 38.80
N ILE A 52 -23.48 1.03 38.33
CA ILE A 52 -24.76 1.61 38.72
C ILE A 52 -25.85 0.61 38.30
N ASP A 53 -26.33 -0.19 39.26
CA ASP A 53 -27.46 -1.12 39.16
C ASP A 53 -28.80 -0.35 39.07
N SER A 54 -28.85 0.77 38.32
CA SER A 54 -30.06 1.59 38.23
C SER A 54 -31.08 1.08 37.22
N ILE A 55 -30.72 0.11 36.37
CA ILE A 55 -31.73 -0.60 35.60
C ILE A 55 -32.28 -1.72 36.47
N GLN A 56 -33.20 -1.37 37.38
CA GLN A 56 -34.00 -2.33 38.15
C GLN A 56 -34.83 -3.28 37.26
N ASN A 57 -34.77 -3.12 35.93
CA ASN A 57 -35.46 -3.92 34.94
C ASN A 57 -34.47 -4.81 34.16
N LEU A 58 -34.18 -5.99 34.73
CA LEU A 58 -33.34 -7.05 34.12
C LEU A 58 -33.63 -7.29 32.63
N SER A 59 -34.90 -7.22 32.21
CA SER A 59 -35.29 -7.44 30.80
C SER A 59 -34.78 -6.35 29.86
N ALA A 60 -34.72 -5.10 30.32
CA ALA A 60 -34.19 -3.98 29.53
C ALA A 60 -32.67 -4.09 29.41
N GLN A 61 -31.98 -4.50 30.48
CA GLN A 61 -30.54 -4.74 30.47
C GLN A 61 -30.16 -5.87 29.50
N GLU A 62 -30.88 -6.99 29.52
CA GLU A 62 -30.67 -8.10 28.59
C GLU A 62 -30.91 -7.68 27.12
N ALA A 63 -31.95 -6.89 26.86
CA ALA A 63 -32.23 -6.35 25.53
C ALA A 63 -31.11 -5.43 25.03
N LEU A 64 -30.63 -4.51 25.87
CA LEU A 64 -29.49 -3.63 25.56
C LEU A 64 -28.21 -4.43 25.31
N MET A 65 -27.88 -5.41 26.15
CA MET A 65 -26.72 -6.27 25.95
C MET A 65 -26.79 -7.04 24.63
N LYS A 66 -27.98 -7.52 24.24
CA LYS A 66 -28.17 -8.19 22.95
C LYS A 66 -27.94 -7.23 21.78
N GLN A 67 -28.50 -6.03 21.82
CA GLN A 67 -28.30 -5.01 20.80
C GLN A 67 -26.82 -4.63 20.66
N PHE A 68 -26.11 -4.40 21.76
CA PHE A 68 -24.67 -4.10 21.72
C PHE A 68 -23.86 -5.24 21.11
N LYS A 69 -24.17 -6.50 21.43
CA LYS A 69 -23.52 -7.66 20.82
C LYS A 69 -23.76 -7.71 19.31
N GLU A 70 -24.98 -7.46 18.86
CA GLU A 70 -25.32 -7.44 17.43
C GLU A 70 -24.57 -6.31 16.69
N VAL A 71 -24.54 -5.10 17.25
CA VAL A 71 -23.81 -3.96 16.69
C VAL A 71 -22.30 -4.24 16.63
N ALA A 72 -21.72 -4.84 17.68
CA ALA A 72 -20.31 -5.20 17.70
C ALA A 72 -19.96 -6.24 16.62
N ILE A 73 -20.81 -7.25 16.43
CA ILE A 73 -20.64 -8.28 15.40
C ILE A 73 -20.74 -7.65 14.00
N GLN A 74 -21.77 -6.83 13.76
CA GLN A 74 -21.94 -6.15 12.47
C GLN A 74 -20.77 -5.22 12.16
N SER A 75 -20.33 -4.42 13.13
CA SER A 75 -19.19 -3.52 12.98
C SER A 75 -17.92 -4.26 12.65
N ARG A 76 -17.67 -5.40 13.33
CA ARG A 76 -16.55 -6.29 13.03
C ARG A 76 -16.61 -6.81 11.59
N ILE A 77 -17.76 -7.32 11.14
CA ILE A 77 -17.93 -7.84 9.77
C ILE A 77 -17.68 -6.74 8.74
N THR A 78 -18.24 -5.54 8.95
CA THR A 78 -18.04 -4.39 8.07
C THR A 78 -16.57 -4.01 7.98
N LEU A 79 -15.86 -3.93 9.10
CA LEU A 79 -14.42 -3.63 9.12
C LEU A 79 -13.61 -4.70 8.37
N PHE A 80 -13.93 -5.98 8.57
CA PHE A 80 -13.27 -7.07 7.82
C PHE A 80 -13.51 -6.96 6.31
N ASN A 81 -14.73 -6.63 5.88
CA ASN A 81 -15.04 -6.46 4.47
C ASN A 81 -14.30 -5.26 3.85
N ILE A 82 -14.21 -4.14 4.57
CA ILE A 82 -13.44 -2.97 4.14
C ILE A 82 -11.96 -3.33 3.98
N TYR A 83 -11.39 -4.01 4.97
CA TYR A 83 -10.00 -4.46 4.93
C TYR A 83 -9.74 -5.40 3.74
N LEU A 84 -10.61 -6.38 3.53
CA LEU A 84 -10.47 -7.35 2.44
C LEU A 84 -10.51 -6.66 1.08
N LYS A 85 -11.47 -5.75 0.87
CA LYS A 85 -11.56 -4.95 -0.34
C LYS A 85 -10.30 -4.10 -0.56
N SER A 86 -9.81 -3.42 0.48
CA SER A 86 -8.59 -2.61 0.38
C SER A 86 -7.37 -3.45 0.01
N ALA A 87 -7.25 -4.67 0.56
CA ALA A 87 -6.18 -5.60 0.22
C ALA A 87 -6.29 -6.09 -1.24
N GLU A 88 -7.50 -6.35 -1.72
CA GLU A 88 -7.74 -6.72 -3.13
C GLU A 88 -7.39 -5.58 -4.09
N ASP A 89 -7.78 -4.35 -3.77
CA ASP A 89 -7.46 -3.16 -4.55
C ASP A 89 -5.93 -2.95 -4.64
N GLN A 90 -5.22 -3.07 -3.51
CA GLN A 90 -3.75 -3.01 -3.50
C GLN A 90 -3.13 -4.13 -4.33
N ARG A 91 -3.62 -5.36 -4.21
CA ARG A 91 -3.11 -6.50 -5.00
C ARG A 91 -3.26 -6.23 -6.50
N GLU A 92 -4.39 -5.68 -6.93
CA GLU A 92 -4.63 -5.33 -8.33
C GLU A 92 -3.70 -4.20 -8.82
N GLU A 93 -3.44 -3.19 -7.98
CA GLU A 93 -2.47 -2.14 -8.28
C GLU A 93 -1.06 -2.70 -8.46
N TYR A 94 -0.61 -3.56 -7.55
CA TYR A 94 0.69 -4.24 -7.66
C TYR A 94 0.79 -5.10 -8.91
N LYS A 95 -0.27 -5.84 -9.25
CA LYS A 95 -0.33 -6.65 -10.47
C LYS A 95 -0.15 -5.78 -11.72
N LYS A 96 -0.90 -4.68 -11.84
CA LYS A 96 -0.76 -3.73 -12.96
C LYS A 96 0.64 -3.16 -13.07
N LYS A 97 1.24 -2.78 -11.94
CA LYS A 97 2.62 -2.26 -11.89
C LYS A 97 3.64 -3.31 -12.32
N HIS A 98 3.46 -4.55 -11.89
CA HIS A 98 4.31 -5.67 -12.29
C HIS A 98 4.22 -5.97 -13.79
N GLU A 99 3.01 -6.05 -14.34
CA GLU A 99 2.80 -6.22 -15.79
C GLU A 99 3.44 -5.09 -16.61
N ALA A 100 3.32 -3.83 -16.14
CA ALA A 100 3.96 -2.70 -16.78
C ALA A 100 5.50 -2.79 -16.75
N ASN A 101 6.07 -3.28 -15.64
CA ASN A 101 7.52 -3.46 -15.52
C ASN A 101 8.04 -4.59 -16.42
N ILE A 102 7.31 -5.71 -16.52
CA ILE A 102 7.66 -6.80 -17.46
C ILE A 102 7.68 -6.27 -18.89
N LYS A 103 6.62 -5.56 -19.32
CA LYS A 103 6.57 -4.98 -20.68
C LYS A 103 7.73 -4.02 -20.96
N LYS A 104 8.13 -3.21 -19.97
CA LYS A 104 9.31 -2.32 -20.10
C LYS A 104 10.61 -3.12 -20.22
N MET A 105 10.76 -4.19 -19.44
CA MET A 105 11.94 -5.05 -19.50
C MET A 105 12.04 -5.75 -20.86
N ASP A 106 10.95 -6.33 -21.34
CA ASP A 106 10.90 -6.99 -22.66
C ASP A 106 11.25 -6.01 -23.79
N ALA A 107 10.69 -4.79 -23.76
CA ALA A 107 11.01 -3.74 -24.73
C ALA A 107 12.50 -3.35 -24.69
N SER A 108 13.09 -3.27 -23.49
CA SER A 108 14.51 -2.95 -23.32
C SER A 108 15.42 -4.08 -23.82
N GLN A 109 15.04 -5.33 -23.59
CA GLN A 109 15.75 -6.51 -24.08
C GLN A 109 15.76 -6.57 -25.60
N HIS A 110 14.63 -6.26 -26.25
CA HIS A 110 14.55 -6.19 -27.71
C HIS A 110 15.45 -5.09 -28.29
N ALA A 111 15.55 -3.94 -27.64
CA ALA A 111 16.44 -2.87 -28.06
C ALA A 111 17.93 -3.26 -27.94
N LEU A 112 18.32 -3.95 -26.86
CA LEU A 112 19.68 -4.46 -26.68
C LEU A 112 20.06 -5.48 -27.78
N ASN A 113 19.18 -6.43 -28.07
CA ASN A 113 19.42 -7.43 -29.12
C ASN A 113 19.56 -6.80 -30.52
N GLN A 114 18.88 -5.69 -30.79
CA GLN A 114 19.04 -4.93 -32.05
C GLN A 114 20.41 -4.23 -32.12
N ASN A 115 20.88 -3.66 -31.02
CA ASN A 115 22.20 -3.04 -30.94
C ASN A 115 23.34 -4.05 -31.08
N GLU A 116 23.19 -5.25 -30.52
CA GLU A 116 24.16 -6.34 -30.71
C GLU A 116 24.25 -6.78 -32.17
N LYS A 117 23.11 -6.91 -32.86
CA LYS A 117 23.06 -7.21 -34.30
C LYS A 117 23.71 -6.12 -35.15
N LEU A 118 23.49 -4.85 -34.82
CA LEU A 118 24.18 -3.73 -35.47
C LEU A 118 25.70 -3.85 -35.31
N SER A 119 26.17 -4.14 -34.09
CA SER A 119 27.58 -4.38 -33.81
C SER A 119 28.17 -5.52 -34.65
N SER A 120 27.48 -6.67 -34.75
CA SER A 120 27.98 -7.80 -35.54
C SER A 120 28.05 -7.47 -37.04
N THR A 121 27.04 -6.80 -37.59
CA THR A 121 27.05 -6.36 -38.99
C THR A 121 28.19 -5.38 -39.28
N PHE A 122 28.49 -4.46 -38.35
CA PHE A 122 29.64 -3.55 -38.50
C PHE A 122 30.97 -4.32 -38.53
N VAL A 123 31.14 -5.32 -37.66
CA VAL A 123 32.35 -6.17 -37.64
C VAL A 123 32.51 -6.93 -38.95
N GLU A 124 31.44 -7.50 -39.49
CA GLU A 124 31.44 -8.18 -40.79
C GLU A 124 31.87 -7.23 -41.92
N LEU A 125 31.34 -6.00 -41.93
CA LEU A 125 31.65 -4.99 -42.94
C LEU A 125 33.12 -4.53 -42.87
N ILE A 126 33.66 -4.38 -41.66
CA ILE A 126 35.09 -4.09 -41.45
C ILE A 126 35.94 -5.24 -41.97
N ASN A 127 35.60 -6.49 -41.64
CA ASN A 127 36.33 -7.66 -42.12
C ASN A 127 36.30 -7.77 -43.65
N GLU A 128 35.16 -7.53 -44.28
CA GLU A 128 35.04 -7.53 -45.73
C GLU A 128 35.94 -6.46 -46.37
N ARG A 129 36.00 -5.26 -45.78
CA ARG A 129 36.89 -4.18 -46.24
C ARG A 129 38.37 -4.54 -46.05
N CYS A 130 38.74 -5.13 -44.91
CA CYS A 130 40.11 -5.59 -44.66
C CYS A 130 40.54 -6.66 -45.66
N ASN A 131 39.67 -7.62 -45.97
CA ASN A 131 39.93 -8.64 -46.99
C ASN A 131 40.16 -8.03 -48.37
N LYS A 132 39.28 -7.11 -48.81
CA LYS A 132 39.46 -6.39 -50.09
C LYS A 132 40.76 -5.59 -50.16
N ILE A 133 41.20 -5.00 -49.05
CA ILE A 133 42.48 -4.30 -48.97
C ILE A 133 43.64 -5.30 -49.08
N SER A 134 43.57 -6.42 -48.36
CA SER A 134 44.56 -7.50 -48.42
C SER A 134 44.72 -8.05 -49.83
N ASP A 135 43.61 -8.32 -50.53
CA ASP A 135 43.61 -8.80 -51.91
C ASP A 135 44.30 -7.81 -52.86
N ARG A 136 44.02 -6.50 -52.70
CA ARG A 136 44.68 -5.45 -53.49
C ARG A 136 46.18 -5.40 -53.21
N ILE A 137 46.59 -5.51 -51.95
CA ILE A 137 48.00 -5.55 -51.55
C ILE A 137 48.70 -6.78 -52.16
N GLN A 138 48.08 -7.96 -52.11
CA GLN A 138 48.62 -9.17 -52.73
C GLN A 138 48.78 -9.02 -54.24
N CYS A 139 47.78 -8.44 -54.93
CA CYS A 139 47.88 -8.12 -56.36
C CYS A 139 49.07 -7.20 -56.67
N ILE A 140 49.26 -6.13 -55.88
CA ILE A 140 50.40 -5.21 -56.05
C ILE A 140 51.73 -5.95 -55.88
N TYR A 141 51.87 -6.78 -54.84
CA TYR A 141 53.09 -7.55 -54.60
C TYR A 141 53.36 -8.58 -55.70
N LYS A 142 52.32 -9.27 -56.18
CA LYS A 142 52.42 -10.21 -57.31
C LYS A 142 52.94 -9.50 -58.56
N HIS A 143 52.33 -8.38 -58.91
CA HIS A 143 52.74 -7.58 -60.07
C HIS A 143 54.17 -7.05 -59.94
N LYS A 144 54.57 -6.59 -58.74
CA LYS A 144 55.96 -6.19 -58.47
C LYS A 144 56.95 -7.34 -58.69
N ARG A 145 56.62 -8.54 -58.20
CA ARG A 145 57.49 -9.72 -58.32
C ARG A 145 57.67 -10.14 -59.78
N GLU A 146 56.58 -10.18 -60.55
CA GLU A 146 56.59 -10.47 -61.99
C GLU A 146 57.40 -9.44 -62.79
N THR A 147 57.27 -8.15 -62.44
CA THR A 147 58.01 -7.06 -63.10
C THR A 147 59.50 -7.08 -62.79
N PHE A 148 59.89 -7.54 -61.59
CA PHE A 148 61.31 -7.70 -61.24
C PHE A 148 61.92 -8.91 -61.94
N GLN A 149 61.19 -10.02 -62.06
CA GLN A 149 61.66 -11.21 -62.77
C GLN A 149 61.82 -10.98 -64.27
N SER A 150 60.94 -10.19 -64.90
CA SER A 150 61.06 -9.86 -66.32
C SER A 150 62.19 -8.87 -66.66
N LYS A 151 62.76 -8.18 -65.67
CA LYS A 151 63.93 -7.29 -65.83
C LYS A 151 65.27 -7.99 -65.58
N SER A 152 65.28 -9.19 -65.00
CA SER A 152 66.49 -9.98 -64.73
C SER A 152 66.79 -11.05 -65.78
N ASN A 153 65.94 -11.18 -66.81
CA ASN A 153 66.16 -11.97 -68.03
C ASN A 153 66.36 -11.02 -69.21
#